data_AF-A0A2V4AK70-F1
#
_entry.id   AF-A0A2V4AK70-F1
#
_cell.length_a   1.000
_cell.length_b   1.000
_cell.length_c   1.000
_cell.angle_alpha   90.00
_cell.angle_beta   90.00
_cell.angle_gamma   90.00
#
_symmetry.space_group_name_H-M   'P 1'
#
loop_
_entity.id
_entity.type
_entity.pdbx_description
1 polymer ?
#
loop_
_entity_poly.entity_id
_entity_poly.type
_entity_poly.pdbx_seq_one_letter_code
_entity_poly.pdbx_strand_id
1 'polypeptide(L)'
;MAEFVRRTSEAGTLFLPREAARAAREVVRLRDSELLAAFTRNPGRAAAEVCVEVLAAARRRRAEADALEAEALARLDTLRGGDRYVADEVALELRVSRRQAQQRIARAQGLRRLPGVLGLLRDGEFEGYTAGRIAE
;
A
#
# COMPACT_ATOMS: atom_id res chain seq x y z
N MET A 1 -4.46 44.65 -20.38
CA MET A 1 -4.82 43.25 -20.71
C MET A 1 -4.38 42.37 -19.57
N ALA A 2 -5.26 41.53 -19.03
CA ALA A 2 -4.88 40.55 -18.02
C ALA A 2 -4.05 39.44 -18.67
N GLU A 3 -2.86 39.18 -18.15
CA GLU A 3 -2.01 38.07 -18.58
C GLU A 3 -2.51 36.78 -17.95
N PHE A 4 -2.74 35.75 -18.75
CA PHE A 4 -3.21 34.44 -18.27
C PHE A 4 -2.08 33.41 -18.29
N VAL A 5 -2.02 32.60 -17.24
CA VAL A 5 -1.04 31.52 -17.10
C VAL A 5 -1.76 30.18 -17.12
N ARG A 6 -1.23 29.25 -17.91
CA ARG A 6 -1.69 27.87 -17.96
C ARG A 6 -1.23 27.10 -16.72
N ARG A 7 -2.16 26.42 -16.04
CA ARG A 7 -1.90 25.46 -14.96
C ARG A 7 -2.50 24.11 -15.34
N THR A 8 -1.77 23.03 -15.08
CA THR A 8 -2.21 21.66 -15.40
C THR A 8 -2.17 20.82 -14.13
N SER A 9 -3.22 20.03 -13.91
CA SER A 9 -3.29 18.99 -12.88
C SER A 9 -3.92 17.72 -13.48
N GLU A 10 -4.02 16.64 -12.71
CA GLU A 10 -4.73 15.42 -13.14
C GLU A 10 -6.22 15.67 -13.44
N ALA A 11 -6.81 16.71 -12.85
CA ALA A 11 -8.20 17.09 -13.12
C ALA A 11 -8.36 17.90 -14.42
N GLY A 12 -7.27 18.30 -15.08
CA GLY A 12 -7.29 19.02 -16.34
C GLY A 12 -6.43 20.29 -16.37
N THR A 13 -6.64 21.12 -17.39
CA THR A 13 -5.91 22.38 -17.59
C THR A 13 -6.82 23.58 -17.29
N LEU A 14 -6.32 24.51 -16.49
CA LEU A 14 -6.96 25.79 -16.17
C LEU A 14 -6.09 26.96 -16.66
N PHE A 15 -6.72 27.98 -17.23
CA PHE A 15 -6.07 29.25 -17.53
C PHE A 15 -6.53 30.28 -16.50
N LEU A 16 -5.60 30.73 -15.65
CA LEU A 16 -5.88 31.65 -14.56
C LEU A 16 -5.20 33.00 -14.84
N PRO A 17 -5.84 34.14 -14.47
CA PRO A 17 -5.13 35.41 -14.44
C PRO A 17 -3.86 35.29 -13.59
N ARG A 18 -2.75 35.90 -14.03
CA ARG A 18 -1.42 35.74 -13.41
C ARG A 18 -1.40 36.02 -11.90
N GLU A 19 -2.24 36.94 -11.44
CA GLU A 19 -2.39 37.27 -10.02
C GLU A 19 -3.07 36.14 -9.22
N ALA A 20 -4.14 35.54 -9.75
CA ALA A 20 -4.80 34.38 -9.15
C ALA A 20 -3.90 33.14 -9.18
N ALA A 21 -3.08 32.98 -10.23
CA ALA A 21 -2.13 31.88 -10.37
C ALA A 21 -0.96 31.92 -9.36
N ARG A 22 -0.69 33.08 -8.74
CA ARG A 22 0.28 33.24 -7.63
C ARG A 22 -0.31 32.83 -6.28
N ALA A 23 -1.60 33.08 -6.09
CA ALA A 23 -2.32 32.69 -4.88
C ALA A 23 -2.71 31.21 -4.88
N ALA A 24 -2.86 30.61 -6.06
CA ALA A 24 -3.07 29.18 -6.22
C ALA A 24 -1.83 28.43 -5.73
N ARG A 25 -1.94 27.81 -4.54
CA ARG A 25 -0.96 26.82 -4.10
C ARG A 25 -1.03 25.64 -5.07
N GLU A 26 0.12 25.29 -5.63
CA GLU A 26 0.24 24.04 -6.37
C GLU A 26 -0.02 22.90 -5.37
N VAL A 27 -1.16 22.23 -5.52
CA VAL A 27 -1.48 21.03 -4.73
C VAL A 27 -0.64 19.91 -5.34
N VAL A 28 0.62 19.83 -4.91
CA VAL A 28 1.47 18.69 -5.24
C VAL A 28 0.96 17.51 -4.43
N ARG A 29 0.22 16.61 -5.08
CA ARG A 29 -0.13 15.33 -4.46
C ARG A 29 1.15 14.50 -4.36
N LEU A 30 1.66 14.38 -3.14
CA LEU A 30 2.82 13.53 -2.87
C LEU A 30 2.45 12.07 -3.17
N ARG A 31 3.43 11.30 -3.67
CA ARG A 31 3.31 9.84 -3.69
C ARG A 31 3.23 9.34 -2.25
N ASP A 32 2.61 8.18 -2.03
CA ASP A 32 2.47 7.60 -0.68
C ASP A 32 3.80 7.52 0.06
N SER A 33 4.89 7.12 -0.61
CA SER A 33 6.23 7.07 -0.02
C SER A 33 6.76 8.44 0.43
N GLU A 34 6.47 9.49 -0.35
CA GLU A 34 6.88 10.86 -0.04
C GLU A 34 6.04 11.45 1.08
N LEU A 35 4.73 11.19 1.08
CA LEU A 35 3.81 11.61 2.12
C LEU A 35 4.18 10.98 3.47
N LEU A 36 4.41 9.66 3.49
CA LEU A 36 4.83 8.94 4.69
C LEU A 36 6.18 9.46 5.20
N ALA A 37 7.16 9.66 4.32
CA ALA A 37 8.47 10.22 4.71
C ALA A 37 8.37 11.66 5.23
N ALA A 38 7.49 12.48 4.64
CA ALA A 38 7.23 13.84 5.12
C ALA A 38 6.59 13.85 6.51
N PHE A 39 5.60 12.98 6.74
CA PHE A 39 4.95 12.83 8.04
C PHE A 39 5.94 12.38 9.12
N THR A 40 6.81 11.41 8.83
CA THR A 40 7.85 10.96 9.78
C THR A 40 8.75 12.10 10.25
N ARG A 41 9.06 13.07 9.38
CA ARG A 41 9.94 14.20 9.74
C ARG A 41 9.28 15.18 10.71
N ASN A 42 7.95 15.38 10.65
CA ASN A 42 7.24 16.38 11.45
C ASN A 42 5.79 15.99 11.77
N PRO A 43 5.54 14.91 12.52
CA PRO A 43 4.17 14.44 12.77
C PRO A 43 3.32 15.45 13.55
N GLY A 44 3.93 16.15 14.52
CA GLY A 44 3.24 17.15 15.36
C GLY A 44 2.84 18.43 14.65
N ARG A 45 3.18 18.60 13.36
CA ARG A 45 2.79 19.76 12.54
C ARG A 45 1.79 19.43 11.44
N ALA A 46 1.37 18.16 11.34
CA ALA A 46 0.42 17.74 10.33
C ALA A 46 -0.98 18.28 10.63
N ALA A 47 -1.62 18.85 9.63
CA ALA A 47 -3.05 19.16 9.69
C ALA A 47 -3.88 17.86 9.69
N ALA A 48 -5.13 17.94 10.14
CA ALA A 48 -6.01 16.77 10.27
C ALA A 48 -6.21 16.05 8.93
N GLU A 49 -6.33 16.80 7.83
CA GLU A 49 -6.51 16.28 6.47
C GLU A 49 -5.28 15.45 6.05
N VAL A 50 -4.08 15.95 6.36
CA VAL A 50 -2.81 15.24 6.09
C VAL A 50 -2.74 13.95 6.90
N CYS A 51 -3.21 13.95 8.15
CA CYS A 51 -3.27 12.73 8.96
C CYS A 51 -4.15 11.65 8.31
N VAL A 52 -5.31 12.02 7.75
CA VAL A 52 -6.19 11.08 7.05
C VAL A 52 -5.50 10.52 5.79
N GLU A 53 -4.83 11.36 5.01
CA GLU A 53 -4.08 10.92 3.84
C GLU A 53 -2.93 9.96 4.21
N VAL A 54 -2.22 10.24 5.30
CA VAL A 54 -1.15 9.39 5.85
C VAL A 54 -1.70 8.03 6.28
N LEU A 55 -2.87 7.99 6.92
CA LEU A 55 -3.52 6.72 7.29
C LEU A 55 -3.88 5.89 6.05
N ALA A 56 -4.41 6.54 5.01
CA ALA A 56 -4.75 5.87 3.75
C ALA A 56 -3.49 5.35 3.02
N ALA A 57 -2.42 6.14 2.98
CA ALA A 57 -1.13 5.72 2.42
C ALA A 57 -0.51 4.56 3.19
N ALA A 58 -0.54 4.62 4.54
CA ALA A 58 -0.03 3.54 5.39
C ALA A 58 -0.85 2.24 5.20
N ARG A 59 -2.18 2.34 5.03
CA ARG A 59 -3.04 1.21 4.71
C ARG A 59 -2.63 0.54 3.40
N ARG A 60 -2.51 1.31 2.32
CA ARG A 60 -2.08 0.78 1.01
C ARG A 60 -0.69 0.14 1.08
N ARG A 61 0.24 0.76 1.81
CA ARG A 61 1.58 0.21 1.98
C ARG A 61 1.60 -1.11 2.76
N ARG A 62 0.73 -1.28 3.76
CA ARG A 62 0.54 -2.56 4.45
C ARG A 62 -0.07 -3.60 3.52
N ALA A 63 -1.08 -3.25 2.74
CA ALA A 63 -1.69 -4.14 1.77
C ALA A 63 -0.67 -4.63 0.72
N GLU A 64 0.15 -3.74 0.17
CA GLU A 64 1.25 -4.10 -0.72
C GLU A 64 2.24 -5.06 -0.06
N ALA A 65 2.63 -4.79 1.20
CA ALA A 65 3.51 -5.67 1.96
C ALA A 65 2.89 -7.05 2.21
N ASP A 66 1.59 -7.10 2.53
CA ASP A 66 0.83 -8.35 2.70
C ASP A 66 0.79 -9.17 1.39
N ALA A 67 0.64 -8.50 0.24
CA ALA A 67 0.68 -9.16 -1.07
C ALA A 67 2.06 -9.76 -1.36
N LEU A 68 3.13 -9.01 -1.11
CA LEU A 68 4.51 -9.48 -1.27
C LEU A 68 4.83 -10.64 -0.32
N GLU A 69 4.38 -10.56 0.94
CA GLU A 69 4.51 -11.66 1.90
C GLU A 69 3.80 -12.92 1.39
N ALA A 70 2.56 -12.79 0.92
CA ALA A 70 1.81 -13.93 0.38
C ALA A 70 2.53 -14.58 -0.83
N GLU A 71 3.06 -13.78 -1.75
CA GLU A 71 3.83 -14.32 -2.87
C GLU A 71 5.11 -15.02 -2.44
N ALA A 72 5.86 -14.40 -1.53
CA ALA A 72 7.10 -14.96 -1.00
C ALA A 72 6.85 -16.28 -0.26
N LEU A 73 5.80 -16.34 0.57
CA LEU A 73 5.41 -17.56 1.29
C LEU A 73 5.00 -18.68 0.34
N ALA A 74 4.12 -18.40 -0.64
CA ALA A 74 3.69 -19.41 -1.60
C ALA A 74 4.86 -19.91 -2.46
N ARG A 75 5.80 -19.02 -2.80
CA ARG A 75 7.03 -19.38 -3.53
C ARG A 75 7.95 -20.24 -2.66
N LEU A 76 8.19 -19.86 -1.40
CA LEU A 76 9.01 -20.60 -0.47
C LEU A 76 8.48 -22.02 -0.24
N ASP A 77 7.19 -22.15 0.04
CA ASP A 77 6.52 -23.44 0.27
C ASP A 77 6.63 -24.35 -0.97
N THR A 78 6.50 -23.76 -2.18
CA THR A 78 6.75 -24.50 -3.44
C THR A 78 8.19 -24.95 -3.58
N LEU A 79 9.17 -24.08 -3.29
CA LEU A 79 10.59 -24.38 -3.41
C LEU A 79 11.06 -25.45 -2.41
N ARG A 80 10.39 -25.54 -1.27
CA ARG A 80 10.64 -26.54 -0.22
C ARG A 80 9.77 -27.78 -0.35
N GLY A 81 8.93 -27.87 -1.38
CA GLY A 81 8.08 -29.04 -1.62
C GLY A 81 7.03 -29.29 -0.54
N GLY A 82 6.56 -28.24 0.14
CA GLY A 82 5.57 -28.37 1.21
C GLY A 82 6.10 -29.04 2.48
N ASP A 83 7.42 -28.97 2.73
CA ASP A 83 8.03 -29.53 3.93
C ASP A 83 7.38 -28.94 5.21
N ARG A 84 7.09 -29.82 6.18
CA ARG A 84 6.56 -29.44 7.50
C ARG A 84 7.42 -28.40 8.21
N TYR A 85 8.73 -28.32 7.94
CA TYR A 85 9.66 -27.37 8.56
C TYR A 85 9.55 -25.95 7.99
N VAL A 86 8.88 -25.73 6.85
CA VAL A 86 8.67 -24.39 6.29
C VAL A 86 7.96 -23.48 7.29
N ALA A 87 7.00 -24.03 8.03
CA ALA A 87 6.29 -23.28 9.06
C ALA A 87 7.20 -22.81 10.22
N ASP A 88 8.28 -23.55 10.51
CA ASP A 88 9.25 -23.17 11.53
C ASP A 88 10.18 -22.06 11.03
N GLU A 89 10.69 -22.19 9.79
CA GLU A 89 11.48 -21.14 9.13
C GLU A 89 10.71 -19.81 9.10
N VAL A 90 9.45 -19.85 8.66
CA VAL A 90 8.58 -18.67 8.57
C VAL A 90 8.23 -18.11 9.95
N ALA A 91 7.96 -18.96 10.93
CA ALA A 91 7.65 -18.50 12.29
C ALA A 91 8.81 -17.73 12.91
N LEU A 92 10.04 -18.20 12.71
CA LEU A 92 11.25 -17.54 13.20
C LEU A 92 11.46 -16.19 12.52
N GLU A 93 11.39 -16.12 11.18
CA GLU A 93 11.65 -14.89 10.43
C GLU A 93 10.59 -13.81 10.71
N LEU A 94 9.31 -14.20 10.69
CA LEU A 94 8.21 -13.25 10.89
C LEU A 94 7.93 -12.96 12.37
N ARG A 95 8.64 -13.61 13.30
CA ARG A 95 8.46 -13.49 14.76
C ARG A 95 7.01 -13.77 15.18
N VAL A 96 6.43 -14.84 14.66
CA VAL A 96 5.06 -15.28 14.96
C VAL A 96 5.05 -16.72 15.47
N SER A 97 3.94 -17.16 16.05
CA SER A 97 3.79 -18.57 16.41
C SER A 97 3.78 -19.47 15.16
N ARG A 98 4.22 -20.73 15.32
CA ARG A 98 4.13 -21.74 14.25
C ARG A 98 2.73 -21.85 13.65
N ARG A 99 1.69 -21.77 14.48
CA ARG A 99 0.29 -21.80 14.03
C ARG A 99 -0.05 -20.62 13.12
N GLN A 100 0.39 -19.41 13.48
CA GLN A 100 0.20 -18.23 12.64
C GLN A 100 0.96 -18.34 11.32
N ALA A 101 2.19 -18.87 11.34
CA ALA A 101 2.96 -19.14 10.12
C ALA A 101 2.22 -20.13 9.19
N GLN A 102 1.71 -21.24 9.71
CA GLN A 102 0.91 -22.20 8.94
C GLN A 102 -0.32 -21.56 8.31
N GLN A 103 -1.06 -20.73 9.06
CA GLN A 103 -2.22 -20.01 8.55
C GLN A 103 -1.85 -19.03 7.42
N ARG A 104 -0.74 -18.31 7.57
CA ARG A 104 -0.24 -17.39 6.53
C ARG A 104 0.19 -18.14 5.27
N ILE A 105 0.88 -19.29 5.40
CA ILE A 105 1.26 -20.15 4.26
C ILE A 105 0.02 -20.69 3.55
N ALA A 106 -0.96 -21.21 4.30
CA ALA A 106 -2.20 -21.73 3.72
C ALA A 106 -2.97 -20.63 2.96
N ARG A 107 -3.10 -19.43 3.55
CA ARG A 107 -3.70 -18.27 2.89
C ARG A 107 -2.95 -17.86 1.63
N ALA A 108 -1.62 -17.82 1.70
CA ALA A 108 -0.76 -17.51 0.56
C ALA A 108 -0.98 -18.48 -0.62
N GLN A 109 -1.09 -19.78 -0.33
CA GLN A 109 -1.41 -20.78 -1.34
C GLN A 109 -2.83 -20.63 -1.92
N GLY A 110 -3.82 -20.25 -1.09
CA GLY A 110 -5.16 -19.90 -1.55
C GLY A 110 -5.15 -18.70 -2.50
N LEU A 111 -4.53 -17.59 -2.08
CA LEU A 111 -4.43 -16.35 -2.85
C LEU A 111 -3.69 -16.53 -4.19
N ARG A 112 -2.70 -17.41 -4.26
CA ARG A 112 -2.00 -17.72 -5.51
C ARG A 112 -2.93 -18.26 -6.60
N ARG A 113 -4.05 -18.89 -6.23
CA ARG A 113 -5.08 -19.37 -7.16
C ARG A 113 -6.05 -18.26 -7.60
N LEU A 114 -5.95 -17.08 -6.99
CA LEU A 114 -6.83 -15.92 -7.20
C LEU A 114 -6.00 -14.67 -7.57
N PRO A 115 -5.34 -14.66 -8.75
CA PRO A 115 -4.42 -13.58 -9.12
C PRO A 115 -5.07 -12.19 -9.16
N GLY A 116 -6.38 -12.12 -9.45
CA GLY A 116 -7.12 -10.85 -9.38
C GLY A 116 -7.22 -10.29 -7.96
N VAL A 117 -7.47 -11.13 -6.95
CA VAL A 117 -7.53 -10.73 -5.54
C VAL A 117 -6.16 -10.28 -5.05
N LEU A 118 -5.11 -11.01 -5.46
CA LEU A 118 -3.73 -10.64 -5.14
C LEU A 118 -3.33 -9.30 -5.80
N GLY A 119 -3.79 -9.04 -7.02
CA GLY A 119 -3.62 -7.74 -7.69
C GLY A 119 -4.27 -6.60 -6.91
N LEU A 120 -5.53 -6.78 -6.48
CA LEU A 120 -6.24 -5.78 -5.67
C LEU A 120 -5.57 -5.52 -4.31
N LEU A 121 -4.96 -6.54 -3.70
CA LEU A 121 -4.17 -6.38 -2.47
C LEU A 121 -2.88 -5.60 -2.74
N ARG A 122 -2.18 -5.90 -3.84
CA ARG A 122 -0.96 -5.19 -4.26
C ARG A 122 -1.24 -3.72 -4.56
N ASP A 123 -2.36 -3.42 -5.21
CA ASP A 123 -2.77 -2.05 -5.53
C ASP A 123 -3.32 -1.31 -4.29
N GLY A 124 -3.46 -2.02 -3.16
CA GLY A 124 -3.95 -1.48 -1.91
C GLY A 124 -5.45 -1.19 -1.90
N GLU A 125 -6.20 -1.71 -2.87
CA GLU A 125 -7.66 -1.64 -2.90
C GLU A 125 -8.25 -2.48 -1.76
N PHE A 126 -7.68 -3.67 -1.53
CA PHE A 126 -8.02 -4.55 -0.40
C PHE A 126 -6.95 -4.56 0.69
N GLU A 127 -7.35 -4.93 1.90
CA GLU A 127 -6.44 -5.25 3.00
C GLU A 127 -6.26 -6.77 3.13
N GLY A 128 -5.17 -7.21 3.76
CA GLY A 128 -4.84 -8.63 3.91
C GLY A 128 -5.95 -9.44 4.60
N TYR A 129 -6.71 -8.83 5.52
CA TYR A 129 -7.87 -9.47 6.14
C TYR A 129 -9.00 -9.75 5.12
N THR A 130 -9.39 -8.75 4.34
CA THR A 130 -10.44 -8.87 3.31
C THR A 130 -10.04 -9.88 2.24
N ALA A 131 -8.78 -9.82 1.77
CA ALA A 131 -8.25 -10.77 0.80
C ALA A 131 -8.24 -12.20 1.37
N GLY A 132 -7.85 -12.38 2.64
CA GLY A 132 -7.84 -13.67 3.32
C GLY A 132 -9.22 -14.33 3.34
N ARG A 133 -10.27 -13.56 3.63
CA ARG A 133 -11.65 -14.05 3.63
C ARG A 133 -12.15 -14.57 2.27
N ILE A 134 -11.57 -14.11 1.17
CA ILE A 134 -11.95 -14.53 -0.18
C ILE A 134 -11.19 -15.81 -0.59
N ALA A 135 -10.02 -16.04 0.02
CA ALA A 135 -9.13 -17.16 -0.30
C ALA A 135 -9.35 -18.41 0.57
N GLU A 136 -10.14 -18.30 1.64
CA GLU A 136 -10.57 -19.39 2.53
C GLU A 136 -11.81 -20.11 1.98
#